data_AF-A0A7S1UI20-F1
#
_entry.id   AF-A0A7S1UI20-F1
#
_cell.length_a   1.000
_cell.length_b   1.000
_cell.length_c   1.000
_cell.angle_alpha   90.00
_cell.angle_beta   90.00
_cell.angle_gamma   90.00
#
_symmetry.space_group_name_H-M   'P 1'
#
loop_
_entity.id
_entity.type
_entity.pdbx_description
1 polymer ?
#
loop_
_entity_poly.entity_id
_entity_poly.type
_entity_poly.pdbx_seq_one_letter_code
_entity_poly.pdbx_strand_id
1 'polypeptide(L)'
;KKGDAALVGYREAELKHGRMAMMAALGYFVQCVYHPLYKGASMSNNPFEAASQVPALGWVQIVAFASFMELMGILAKKRPEYMPGDLIGSSEWVDNSDEGWLDYQNKELNNGRLAMLAMAGLMAQQAM
;
A
#
# COMPACT_ATOMS: atom_id res chain seq x y z
N LYS A 1 -13.13 28.29 4.23
CA LYS A 1 -13.77 26.95 4.17
C LYS A 1 -12.93 26.04 3.24
N LYS A 2 -11.86 25.43 3.76
CA LYS A 2 -11.02 24.42 3.07
C LYS A 2 -11.13 23.04 3.74
N GLY A 3 -12.01 22.89 4.73
CA GLY A 3 -12.06 21.72 5.61
C GLY A 3 -12.42 20.44 4.88
N ASP A 4 -13.53 20.43 4.13
CA ASP A 4 -14.09 19.19 3.59
C ASP A 4 -13.21 18.58 2.48
N ALA A 5 -12.71 19.40 1.56
CA ALA A 5 -11.78 18.95 0.53
C ALA A 5 -10.43 18.48 1.10
N ALA A 6 -9.96 19.10 2.20
CA ALA A 6 -8.74 18.66 2.87
C ALA A 6 -8.95 17.32 3.60
N LEU A 7 -10.11 17.11 4.23
CA LEU A 7 -10.46 15.84 4.89
C LEU A 7 -10.53 14.68 3.89
N VAL A 8 -11.09 14.92 2.70
CA VAL A 8 -11.06 13.96 1.59
C VAL A 8 -9.62 13.59 1.22
N GLY A 9 -8.75 14.60 1.06
CA GLY A 9 -7.33 14.37 0.76
C GLY A 9 -6.60 13.56 1.85
N TYR A 10 -6.88 13.83 3.13
CA TYR A 10 -6.30 13.05 4.24
C TYR A 10 -6.81 11.62 4.28
N ARG A 11 -8.08 11.39 3.98
CA ARG A 11 -8.66 10.04 3.92
C ARG A 11 -8.03 9.20 2.82
N GLU A 12 -7.82 9.78 1.64
CA GLU A 12 -7.10 9.10 0.55
C GLU A 12 -5.66 8.80 0.92
N ALA A 13 -4.98 9.76 1.56
CA ALA A 13 -3.60 9.57 2.00
C ALA A 13 -3.52 8.41 3.01
N GLU A 14 -4.43 8.36 3.99
CA GLU A 14 -4.51 7.27 4.96
C GLU A 14 -4.67 5.91 4.28
N LEU A 15 -5.60 5.78 3.31
CA LEU A 15 -5.81 4.53 2.58
C LEU A 15 -4.61 4.12 1.73
N LYS A 16 -3.96 5.07 1.04
CA LYS A 16 -2.75 4.78 0.24
C LYS A 16 -1.60 4.27 1.12
N HIS A 17 -1.33 4.94 2.25
CA HIS A 17 -0.28 4.53 3.18
C HIS A 17 -0.63 3.20 3.86
N GLY A 18 -1.89 3.00 4.25
CA GLY A 18 -2.37 1.75 4.83
C GLY A 18 -2.19 0.56 3.88
N ARG A 19 -2.59 0.69 2.61
CA ARG A 19 -2.39 -0.35 1.58
C ARG A 19 -0.92 -0.65 1.34
N MET A 20 -0.08 0.37 1.23
CA MET A 20 1.36 0.21 1.07
C MET A 20 1.99 -0.50 2.29
N ALA A 21 1.59 -0.11 3.50
CA ALA A 21 2.10 -0.72 4.73
C ALA A 21 1.66 -2.18 4.88
N MET A 22 0.43 -2.53 4.51
CA MET A 22 -0.05 -3.93 4.51
C MET A 22 0.77 -4.81 3.55
N MET A 23 1.05 -4.32 2.33
CA MET A 23 1.91 -5.04 1.39
C MET A 23 3.36 -5.13 1.87
N ALA A 24 3.89 -4.06 2.47
CA ALA A 24 5.25 -4.02 3.00
C ALA A 24 5.43 -5.00 4.16
N ALA A 25 4.46 -5.11 5.08
CA ALA A 25 4.49 -6.05 6.18
C ALA A 25 4.52 -7.50 5.69
N LEU A 26 3.66 -7.85 4.73
CA LEU A 26 3.68 -9.17 4.10
C LEU A 26 5.03 -9.43 3.42
N GLY A 27 5.53 -8.48 2.64
CA GLY A 27 6.83 -8.58 1.97
C GLY A 27 7.99 -8.81 2.94
N TYR A 28 7.99 -8.12 4.07
CA TYR A 28 8.98 -8.27 5.14
C TYR A 28 8.99 -9.71 5.68
N PHE A 29 7.83 -10.26 6.05
CA PHE A 29 7.76 -11.62 6.60
C PHE A 29 8.06 -12.69 5.55
N VAL A 30 7.61 -12.52 4.31
CA VAL A 30 7.89 -13.47 3.22
C VAL A 30 9.38 -13.53 2.94
N GLN A 31 10.07 -12.38 2.93
CA GLN A 31 11.51 -12.30 2.68
C GLN A 31 12.33 -13.11 3.69
N CYS A 32 11.93 -13.14 4.97
CA CYS A 32 12.62 -13.89 6.01
C CYS A 32 12.53 -15.42 5.82
N VAL A 33 11.53 -15.90 5.08
CA VAL A 33 11.25 -17.35 4.93
C VAL A 33 11.62 -17.85 3.55
N TYR A 34 11.41 -17.04 2.50
CA TYR A 34 11.54 -17.48 1.12
C TYR A 34 11.82 -16.31 0.17
N HIS A 35 12.86 -16.44 -0.67
CA HIS A 35 13.10 -15.52 -1.79
C HIS A 35 12.49 -16.10 -3.08
N PRO A 36 11.40 -15.52 -3.63
CA PRO A 36 10.72 -16.09 -4.79
C PRO A 36 11.53 -16.04 -6.09
N LEU A 37 12.35 -15.00 -6.26
CA LEU A 37 13.05 -14.69 -7.52
C LEU A 37 14.52 -15.15 -7.52
N TYR A 38 15.13 -15.28 -6.34
CA TYR A 38 16.53 -15.63 -6.19
C TYR A 38 16.65 -16.95 -5.41
N LYS A 39 16.18 -18.05 -6.02
CA LYS A 39 16.38 -19.40 -5.46
C LYS A 39 17.88 -19.68 -5.35
N GLY A 40 18.40 -19.71 -4.13
CA GLY A 40 19.79 -20.09 -3.84
C GLY A 40 20.83 -18.97 -3.93
N ALA A 41 20.43 -17.71 -4.10
CA ALA A 41 21.37 -16.60 -3.92
C ALA A 41 21.55 -16.33 -2.42
N SER A 42 22.78 -16.12 -1.97
CA SER A 42 23.17 -15.73 -0.62
C SER A 42 22.78 -14.28 -0.29
N MET A 43 21.50 -13.96 -0.48
CA MET A 43 20.95 -12.66 -0.13
C MET A 43 20.81 -12.57 1.38
N SER A 44 21.04 -11.38 1.92
CA SER A 44 20.90 -11.18 3.36
C SER A 44 19.43 -11.26 3.79
N ASN A 45 19.18 -11.90 4.93
CA ASN A 45 17.87 -11.91 5.57
C ASN A 45 17.47 -10.53 6.11
N ASN A 46 18.42 -9.58 6.19
CA ASN A 46 18.15 -8.21 6.57
C ASN A 46 17.53 -7.45 5.38
N PRO A 47 16.30 -6.92 5.51
CA PRO A 47 15.61 -6.27 4.40
C PRO A 47 16.33 -5.03 3.84
N PHE A 48 17.07 -4.30 4.66
CA PHE A 48 17.85 -3.13 4.23
C PHE A 48 19.06 -3.52 3.37
N GLU A 49 19.74 -4.62 3.70
CA GLU A 49 20.84 -5.15 2.91
C GLU A 49 20.31 -5.82 1.64
N ALA A 50 19.16 -6.49 1.72
CA ALA A 50 18.50 -7.03 0.53
C ALA A 50 18.11 -5.94 -0.47
N ALA A 51 17.68 -4.76 0.01
CA ALA A 51 17.33 -3.62 -0.85
C ALA A 51 18.53 -3.09 -1.66
N SER A 52 19.74 -3.12 -1.10
CA SER A 52 20.97 -2.68 -1.80
C SER A 52 21.56 -3.75 -2.73
N GLN A 53 21.29 -5.02 -2.46
CA GLN A 53 21.72 -6.15 -3.28
C GLN A 53 20.88 -6.33 -4.56
N VAL A 54 19.69 -5.73 -4.64
CA VAL A 54 18.85 -5.77 -5.84
C VAL A 54 19.50 -4.94 -6.96
N PRO A 55 19.64 -5.50 -8.19
CA PRO A 55 20.22 -4.77 -9.32
C PRO A 55 19.39 -3.53 -9.66
N ALA A 56 20.05 -2.47 -10.13
CA ALA A 56 19.40 -1.20 -10.49
C ALA A 56 18.24 -1.37 -11.50
N LEU A 57 18.34 -2.35 -12.41
CA LEU A 57 17.28 -2.66 -13.37
C LEU A 57 15.99 -3.15 -12.69
N GLY A 58 16.11 -3.89 -11.58
CA GLY A 58 14.95 -4.31 -10.77
C GLY A 58 14.23 -3.13 -10.13
N TRP A 59 14.99 -2.16 -9.59
CA TRP A 59 14.43 -0.91 -9.06
C TRP A 59 13.71 -0.10 -10.13
N VAL A 60 14.27 0.00 -11.34
CA VAL A 60 13.62 0.70 -12.45
C VAL A 60 12.28 0.04 -12.81
N GLN A 61 12.21 -1.29 -12.85
CA GLN A 61 10.96 -2.01 -13.11
C GLN A 61 9.91 -1.76 -12.02
N ILE A 62 10.31 -1.79 -10.74
CA ILE A 62 9.40 -1.53 -9.61
C ILE A 62 8.86 -0.09 -9.67
N VAL A 63 9.73 0.90 -9.86
CA VAL A 63 9.34 2.31 -9.94
C VAL A 63 8.48 2.56 -11.17
N ALA A 64 8.80 1.96 -12.33
CA ALA A 64 7.99 2.07 -13.53
C ALA A 64 6.58 1.49 -13.32
N PHE A 65 6.46 0.32 -12.68
CA PHE A 65 5.18 -0.29 -12.37
C PHE A 65 4.37 0.55 -11.36
N ALA A 66 5.02 1.04 -10.29
CA ALA A 66 4.37 1.92 -9.32
C ALA A 66 3.88 3.23 -9.96
N SER A 67 4.69 3.83 -10.84
CA SER A 67 4.33 5.04 -11.58
C SER A 67 3.15 4.81 -12.52
N PHE A 68 3.12 3.66 -13.20
CA PHE A 68 1.99 3.27 -14.06
C PHE A 68 0.69 3.12 -13.27
N MET A 69 0.74 2.46 -12.11
CA MET A 69 -0.42 2.32 -11.22
C MET A 69 -0.90 3.67 -10.66
N GLU A 70 0.02 4.58 -10.34
CA GLU A 70 -0.34 5.92 -9.88
C GLU A 70 -0.97 6.78 -10.98
N LEU A 71 -0.48 6.68 -12.23
CA LEU A 71 -1.11 7.30 -13.39
C LEU A 71 -2.56 6.84 -13.58
N MET A 72 -2.80 5.53 -13.47
CA MET A 72 -4.16 4.98 -13.51
C MET A 72 -5.02 5.54 -12.37
N GLY A 73 -4.47 5.69 -11.17
CA GLY A 73 -5.16 6.32 -10.04
C GLY A 73 -5.50 7.80 -10.27
N ILE A 74 -4.61 8.56 -10.91
CA ILE A 74 -4.87 9.97 -11.26
C ILE A 74 -5.97 10.09 -12.32
N LEU A 75 -6.01 9.17 -13.28
CA LEU A 75 -7.07 9.12 -14.28
C LEU A 75 -8.42 8.75 -13.64
N ALA A 76 -8.44 7.80 -12.72
CA ALA A 76 -9.65 7.40 -11.99
C ALA A 76 -10.24 8.56 -11.17
N LYS A 77 -9.40 9.40 -10.56
CA LYS A 77 -9.82 10.59 -9.81
C LYS A 77 -10.58 11.64 -10.63
N LYS A 78 -10.45 11.63 -11.95
CA LYS A 78 -11.16 12.60 -12.82
C LYS A 78 -12.63 12.22 -13.06
N ARG A 79 -13.09 11.07 -12.56
CA ARG A 79 -14.49 10.64 -12.70
C ARG A 79 -15.41 11.48 -11.80
N PRO A 80 -16.63 11.83 -12.27
CA PRO A 80 -17.54 12.70 -11.52
C PRO A 80 -18.08 12.06 -10.23
N GLU A 81 -18.14 10.73 -10.14
CA GLU A 81 -18.64 9.98 -8.97
C GLU A 81 -17.51 9.35 -8.14
N TYR A 82 -16.32 9.95 -8.17
CA TYR A 82 -15.15 9.40 -7.47
C TYR A 82 -15.29 9.48 -5.94
N MET A 83 -15.28 8.33 -5.28
CA MET A 83 -15.14 8.24 -3.83
C MET A 83 -13.67 8.11 -3.40
N PRO A 84 -13.28 8.71 -2.25
CA PRO A 84 -11.90 8.65 -1.75
C PRO A 84 -11.41 7.21 -1.54
N GLY A 85 -10.40 6.79 -2.31
CA GLY A 85 -9.80 5.46 -2.19
C GLY A 85 -10.39 4.39 -3.11
N ASP A 86 -11.36 4.75 -3.94
CA ASP A 86 -11.96 3.85 -4.93
C ASP A 86 -11.21 3.92 -6.28
N LEU A 87 -10.25 3.02 -6.48
CA LEU A 87 -9.52 2.92 -7.75
C LEU A 87 -10.28 2.17 -8.84
N ILE A 88 -11.24 1.31 -8.48
CA ILE A 88 -11.87 0.34 -9.38
C ILE A 88 -13.24 0.84 -9.86
N GLY A 89 -13.82 1.84 -9.17
CA GLY A 89 -15.18 2.30 -9.40
C GLY A 89 -16.20 1.38 -8.73
N SER A 90 -15.83 0.74 -7.61
CA SER A 90 -16.74 -0.08 -6.80
C SER A 90 -17.97 0.70 -6.31
N SER A 91 -17.86 2.02 -6.22
CA SER A 91 -18.96 2.95 -5.92
C SER A 91 -20.10 2.90 -6.94
N GLU A 92 -19.82 2.50 -8.19
CA GLU A 92 -20.85 2.36 -9.23
C GLU A 92 -21.70 1.08 -9.02
N TRP A 93 -21.23 0.13 -8.21
CA TRP A 93 -21.84 -1.20 -8.04
C TRP A 93 -22.41 -1.43 -6.65
N VAL A 94 -21.88 -0.75 -5.63
CA VAL A 94 -22.29 -0.91 -4.23
C VAL A 94 -22.38 0.46 -3.57
N ASP A 95 -23.56 0.79 -3.06
CA ASP A 95 -23.79 1.99 -2.28
C ASP A 95 -23.30 1.80 -0.83
N ASN A 96 -22.86 2.88 -0.19
CA ASN A 96 -22.38 2.89 1.19
C ASN A 96 -23.50 2.69 2.25
N SER A 97 -24.72 2.35 1.83
CA SER A 97 -25.84 2.01 2.71
C SER A 97 -25.78 0.58 3.25
N ASP A 98 -25.05 -0.32 2.59
CA ASP A 98 -24.98 -1.72 2.98
C ASP A 98 -24.05 -1.90 4.18
N GLU A 99 -24.59 -2.40 5.31
CA GLU A 99 -23.83 -2.64 6.53
C GLU A 99 -22.62 -3.57 6.29
N GLY A 100 -22.77 -4.55 5.40
CA GLY A 100 -21.67 -5.45 5.02
C GLY A 100 -20.53 -4.73 4.32
N TRP A 101 -20.82 -3.78 3.44
CA TRP A 101 -19.80 -3.00 2.73
C TRP A 101 -19.04 -2.07 3.66
N LEU A 102 -19.75 -1.41 4.58
CA LEU A 102 -19.14 -0.60 5.63
C LEU A 102 -18.23 -1.42 6.55
N ASP A 103 -18.63 -2.65 6.91
CA ASP A 103 -17.80 -3.56 7.69
C ASP A 103 -16.49 -3.95 6.95
N TYR A 104 -16.57 -4.24 5.64
CA TYR A 104 -15.37 -4.49 4.84
C TYR A 104 -14.42 -3.29 4.77
N GLN A 105 -14.96 -2.08 4.59
CA GLN A 105 -14.14 -0.86 4.62
C GLN A 105 -13.48 -0.63 5.99
N ASN A 106 -14.21 -0.90 7.07
CA ASN A 106 -13.68 -0.78 8.43
C ASN A 106 -12.57 -1.80 8.69
N LYS A 107 -12.70 -3.03 8.18
CA LYS A 107 -11.65 -4.06 8.25
C LYS A 107 -10.40 -3.62 7.51
N GLU A 108 -10.54 -3.11 6.29
CA GLU A 108 -9.41 -2.57 5.53
C GLU A 108 -8.72 -1.45 6.30
N LEU A 109 -9.50 -0.51 6.83
CA LEU A 109 -8.96 0.65 7.53
C LEU A 109 -8.22 0.26 8.81
N ASN A 110 -8.80 -0.60 9.63
CA ASN A 110 -8.21 -1.02 10.90
C ASN A 110 -6.93 -1.83 10.68
N ASN A 111 -6.92 -2.72 9.68
CA ASN A 111 -5.72 -3.47 9.30
C ASN A 111 -4.65 -2.55 8.72
N GLY A 112 -5.03 -1.56 7.90
CA GLY A 112 -4.10 -0.57 7.36
C GLY A 112 -3.41 0.26 8.45
N ARG A 113 -4.18 0.73 9.44
CA ARG A 113 -3.63 1.46 10.61
C ARG A 113 -2.68 0.61 11.43
N LEU A 114 -3.06 -0.64 11.70
CA LEU A 114 -2.20 -1.60 12.40
C LEU A 114 -0.90 -1.85 11.64
N ALA A 115 -0.98 -2.04 10.33
CA ALA A 115 0.18 -2.29 9.47
C ALA A 115 1.15 -1.11 9.43
N MET A 116 0.64 0.13 9.39
CA MET A 116 1.49 1.33 9.43
C MET A 116 2.33 1.39 10.71
N LEU A 117 1.73 1.09 11.87
CA LEU A 117 2.46 1.04 13.14
C LEU A 117 3.41 -0.17 13.23
N ALA A 118 2.98 -1.32 12.73
CA ALA A 118 3.81 -2.53 12.71
C ALA A 118 5.08 -2.34 11.89
N MET A 119 4.97 -1.76 10.69
CA MET A 119 6.14 -1.48 9.84
C MET A 119 7.08 -0.44 10.44
N ALA A 120 6.54 0.59 11.08
CA ALA A 120 7.37 1.56 11.80
C ALA A 120 8.16 0.88 12.93
N GLY A 121 7.54 -0.05 13.67
CA GLY A 121 8.19 -0.85 14.70
C GLY A 121 9.28 -1.78 14.15
N LEU A 122 8.99 -2.51 13.06
CA LEU A 122 9.96 -3.40 12.41
C LEU A 122 11.18 -2.64 11.88
N MET A 123 10.97 -1.46 11.27
CA MET A 123 12.08 -0.62 10.82
C MET A 123 12.92 -0.11 11.99
N ALA A 124 12.28 0.27 13.11
CA ALA A 124 12.99 0.69 14.32
C ALA A 124 13.80 -0.45 14.94
N GLN A 125 13.26 -1.67 14.98
CA GLN A 125 13.97 -2.86 15.48
C GLN A 125 15.20 -3.21 14.66
N GLN A 126 15.14 -3.00 13.35
CA GLN A 126 16.22 -3.36 12.44
C GLN A 126 17.33 -2.29 12.37
N ALA A 127 17.04 -1.05 12.79
CA ALA A 127 18.00 0.04 12.88
C ALA A 127 18.78 0.07 14.21
N MET A 128 18.32 -0.67 15.22
CA MET A 128 18.93 -0.78 16.55
C MET A 128 19.80 -2.03 16.64
#